data_AF-A0A369LPE7-F1
#
_entry.id   AF-A0A369LPE7-F1
#
_cell.length_a   1.000
_cell.length_b   1.000
_cell.length_c   1.000
_cell.angle_alpha   90.00
_cell.angle_beta   90.00
_cell.angle_gamma   90.00
#
_symmetry.space_group_name_H-M   'P 1'
#
loop_
_entity.id
_entity.type
_entity.pdbx_description
1 polymer ?
#
loop_
_entity_poly.entity_id
_entity_poly.type
_entity_poly.pdbx_seq_one_letter_code
_entity_poly.pdbx_strand_id
1 'polypeptide(L)'
;MGKVFVIDVARCNGCRNCQIACKDEHCGQAWAPYAAAQPDTGQFWMKVDEREHGTVPKIFVAYTAHGCMHCDNAPCMAAAKGGAVYRREDGLVVIDPVKAKGQKAIVDACPYRAVFWNEEEQLPQKCTGCAHLLDDGWTVPRCVDACPTGALRFGDESDFADEIAQAEVLLPEQGTVPRAYYLNLPKRFVAGEVYDEVEDEVVIGAKVTLKDASGAVLETASDDFGDFWFKQVAPSVYTVGIEAPGYAPKTIVVDATEEDVNIGGIAL
;
A
#
# COMPACT_ATOMS: atom_id res chain seq x y z
N MET A 1 5.32 11.05 -21.51
CA MET A 1 4.42 10.74 -20.38
C MET A 1 4.06 9.28 -20.49
N GLY A 2 4.27 8.52 -19.43
CA GLY A 2 3.96 7.10 -19.42
C GLY A 2 2.77 6.80 -18.53
N LYS A 3 2.32 5.56 -18.55
CA LYS A 3 1.29 5.03 -17.69
C LYS A 3 1.79 4.90 -16.26
N VAL A 4 0.87 5.06 -15.31
CA VAL A 4 1.13 4.93 -13.88
C VAL A 4 0.01 4.12 -13.23
N PHE A 5 0.32 3.51 -12.10
CA PHE A 5 -0.68 2.97 -11.18
C PHE A 5 -0.86 3.93 -10.01
N VAL A 6 -2.10 4.19 -9.63
CA VAL A 6 -2.45 4.90 -8.38
C VAL A 6 -3.26 3.96 -7.51
N ILE A 7 -2.82 3.76 -6.28
CA ILE A 7 -3.33 2.76 -5.34
C ILE A 7 -3.77 3.49 -4.08
N ASP A 8 -5.08 3.64 -3.88
CA ASP A 8 -5.66 4.23 -2.68
C ASP A 8 -5.95 3.15 -1.64
N VAL A 9 -5.08 3.06 -0.64
CA VAL A 9 -5.15 2.03 0.40
C VAL A 9 -6.38 2.22 1.29
N ALA A 10 -6.86 3.45 1.49
CA ALA A 10 -8.06 3.72 2.28
C ALA A 10 -9.35 3.20 1.62
N ARG A 11 -9.34 2.94 0.30
CA ARG A 11 -10.48 2.38 -0.44
C ARG A 11 -10.40 0.86 -0.60
N CYS A 12 -9.28 0.23 -0.25
CA CYS A 12 -9.12 -1.20 -0.43
C CYS A 12 -9.84 -1.96 0.69
N ASN A 13 -10.83 -2.77 0.32
CA ASN A 13 -11.61 -3.58 1.28
C ASN A 13 -11.15 -5.03 1.39
N GLY A 14 -10.01 -5.40 0.78
CA GLY A 14 -9.47 -6.75 0.87
C GLY A 14 -10.24 -7.82 0.09
N CYS A 15 -11.11 -7.47 -0.88
CA CYS A 15 -11.87 -8.46 -1.67
C CYS A 15 -11.01 -9.39 -2.55
N ARG A 16 -9.74 -9.02 -2.81
CA ARG A 16 -8.78 -9.79 -3.62
C ARG A 16 -9.21 -10.04 -5.08
N ASN A 17 -10.23 -9.34 -5.59
CA ASN A 17 -10.64 -9.41 -7.00
C ASN A 17 -9.48 -9.13 -7.96
N CYS A 18 -8.63 -8.14 -7.66
CA CYS A 18 -7.48 -7.81 -8.49
C CYS A 18 -6.45 -8.95 -8.60
N GLN A 19 -6.27 -9.71 -7.52
CA GLN A 19 -5.40 -10.88 -7.47
C GLN A 19 -6.00 -12.03 -8.29
N ILE A 20 -7.32 -12.28 -8.15
CA ILE A 20 -8.04 -13.32 -8.88
C ILE A 20 -8.10 -12.99 -10.37
N ALA A 21 -8.42 -11.76 -10.76
CA ALA A 21 -8.48 -11.33 -12.15
C ALA A 21 -7.12 -11.43 -12.85
N CYS A 22 -6.02 -11.16 -12.13
CA CYS A 22 -4.68 -11.38 -12.67
C CYS A 22 -4.40 -12.88 -12.91
N LYS A 23 -4.87 -13.75 -12.02
CA LYS A 23 -4.75 -15.21 -12.18
C LYS A 23 -5.61 -15.71 -13.34
N ASP A 24 -6.86 -15.26 -13.44
CA ASP A 24 -7.77 -15.61 -14.53
C ASP A 24 -7.19 -15.26 -15.90
N GLU A 25 -6.55 -14.10 -16.02
CA GLU A 25 -5.95 -13.63 -17.27
C GLU A 25 -4.67 -14.40 -17.65
N HIS A 26 -3.88 -14.85 -16.68
CA HIS A 26 -2.50 -15.31 -16.93
C HIS A 26 -2.23 -16.78 -16.58
N CYS A 27 -3.04 -17.42 -15.74
CA CYS A 27 -2.87 -18.84 -15.43
C CYS A 27 -3.35 -19.72 -16.57
N GLY A 28 -2.48 -20.62 -17.03
CA GLY A 28 -2.73 -21.45 -18.21
C GLY A 28 -2.80 -20.70 -19.54
N GLN A 29 -2.54 -19.38 -19.56
CA GLN A 29 -2.62 -18.55 -20.75
C GLN A 29 -1.28 -17.86 -21.03
N ALA A 30 -0.75 -18.07 -22.23
CA ALA A 30 0.44 -17.38 -22.71
C ALA A 30 0.06 -16.26 -23.68
N TRP A 31 0.69 -15.11 -23.53
CA TRP A 31 0.40 -13.90 -24.30
C TRP A 31 1.65 -13.45 -25.02
N ALA A 32 2.02 -14.11 -26.12
CA ALA A 32 3.20 -13.70 -26.88
C ALA A 32 2.99 -12.32 -27.53
N PRO A 33 3.99 -11.41 -27.50
CA PRO A 33 5.35 -11.57 -26.94
C PRO A 33 5.50 -11.14 -25.46
N TYR A 34 4.42 -10.85 -24.75
CA TYR A 34 4.42 -10.20 -23.42
C TYR A 34 4.68 -11.13 -22.24
N ALA A 35 4.15 -12.35 -22.26
CA ALA A 35 4.23 -13.27 -21.11
C ALA A 35 4.06 -14.74 -21.52
N ALA A 36 4.77 -15.63 -20.82
CA ALA A 36 4.39 -17.04 -20.70
C ALA A 36 3.32 -17.21 -19.62
N ALA A 37 2.69 -18.40 -19.56
CA ALA A 37 1.66 -18.69 -18.56
C ALA A 37 2.19 -18.55 -17.12
N GLN A 38 1.40 -17.89 -16.27
CA GLN A 38 1.64 -17.83 -14.84
C GLN A 38 1.26 -19.18 -14.20
N PRO A 39 2.03 -19.71 -13.24
CA PRO A 39 1.63 -20.91 -12.51
C PRO A 39 0.45 -20.63 -11.58
N ASP A 40 -0.38 -21.63 -11.33
CA ASP A 40 -1.58 -21.53 -10.48
C ASP A 40 -1.24 -21.10 -9.05
N THR A 41 -0.10 -21.53 -8.52
CA THR A 41 0.34 -21.26 -7.14
C THR A 41 1.74 -20.63 -7.10
N GLY A 42 2.12 -20.11 -5.93
CA GLY A 42 3.48 -19.59 -5.66
C GLY A 42 3.79 -18.20 -6.21
N GLN A 43 3.14 -17.78 -7.31
CA GLN A 43 3.33 -16.44 -7.88
C GLN A 43 2.09 -15.58 -7.77
N PHE A 44 2.24 -14.35 -7.30
CA PHE A 44 1.19 -13.33 -7.26
C PHE A 44 1.71 -12.05 -7.91
N TRP A 45 1.44 -11.89 -9.21
CA TRP A 45 1.85 -10.68 -9.96
C TRP A 45 1.09 -9.42 -9.51
N MET A 46 -0.09 -9.60 -8.93
CA MET A 46 -0.81 -8.63 -8.11
C MET A 46 -1.19 -9.32 -6.80
N LYS A 47 -0.55 -8.93 -5.70
CA LYS A 47 -0.81 -9.48 -4.36
C LYS A 47 -1.58 -8.45 -3.53
N VAL A 48 -2.46 -8.90 -2.65
CA VAL A 48 -3.00 -8.03 -1.60
C VAL A 48 -2.42 -8.47 -0.27
N ASP A 49 -1.57 -7.62 0.31
CA ASP A 49 -1.02 -7.78 1.65
C ASP A 49 -2.01 -7.23 2.68
N GLU A 50 -2.17 -7.95 3.77
CA GLU A 50 -3.09 -7.64 4.86
C GLU A 50 -2.27 -7.38 6.11
N ARG A 51 -2.56 -6.27 6.80
CA ARG A 51 -1.91 -5.91 8.06
C ARG A 51 -2.96 -5.45 9.05
N GLU A 52 -2.98 -6.09 10.22
CA GLU A 52 -3.72 -5.63 11.38
C GLU A 52 -2.89 -4.56 12.11
N HIS A 53 -3.56 -3.54 12.62
CA HIS A 53 -2.97 -2.43 13.33
C HIS A 53 -3.67 -2.21 14.67
N GLY A 54 -2.87 -2.00 15.72
CA GLY A 54 -3.37 -1.78 17.08
C GLY A 54 -3.77 -3.06 17.82
N THR A 55 -4.65 -2.91 18.81
CA THR A 55 -5.11 -4.00 19.68
C THR A 55 -6.57 -3.79 20.07
N VAL A 56 -7.28 -4.87 20.38
CA VAL A 56 -8.70 -4.79 20.79
C VAL A 56 -8.88 -3.84 22.00
N PRO A 57 -9.87 -2.93 22.00
CA PRO A 57 -10.89 -2.73 20.97
C PRO A 57 -10.51 -1.73 19.85
N LYS A 58 -9.40 -1.01 19.95
CA LYS A 58 -8.97 -0.03 18.93
C LYS A 58 -8.07 -0.71 17.88
N ILE A 59 -8.69 -1.28 16.87
CA ILE A 59 -8.03 -2.00 15.76
C ILE A 59 -8.52 -1.47 14.41
N PHE A 60 -7.64 -1.49 13.40
CA PHE A 60 -8.07 -1.45 12.01
C PHE A 60 -7.22 -2.40 11.15
N VAL A 61 -7.77 -2.83 10.02
CA VAL A 61 -7.08 -3.71 9.06
C VAL A 61 -6.82 -2.92 7.78
N ALA A 62 -5.58 -2.93 7.31
CA ALA A 62 -5.17 -2.33 6.06
C ALA A 62 -4.89 -3.40 5.00
N TYR A 63 -5.34 -3.12 3.78
CA TYR A 63 -5.11 -3.99 2.62
C TYR A 63 -4.33 -3.24 1.55
N THR A 64 -3.09 -3.63 1.31
CA THR A 64 -2.21 -2.97 0.35
C THR A 64 -2.02 -3.85 -0.88
N ALA A 65 -2.46 -3.36 -2.03
CA ALA A 65 -2.20 -4.03 -3.30
C ALA A 65 -0.74 -3.80 -3.73
N HIS A 66 -0.04 -4.88 -4.05
CA HIS A 66 1.39 -4.92 -4.28
C HIS A 66 1.68 -5.72 -5.56
N GLY A 67 2.21 -5.04 -6.58
CA GLY A 67 2.56 -5.62 -7.88
C GLY A 67 3.93 -5.12 -8.37
N CYS A 68 4.18 -5.16 -9.68
CA CYS A 68 5.39 -4.53 -10.24
C CYS A 68 5.26 -3.00 -10.21
N MET A 69 6.32 -2.34 -9.74
CA MET A 69 6.39 -0.88 -9.67
C MET A 69 6.68 -0.20 -11.03
N HIS A 70 7.00 -0.96 -12.08
CA HIS A 70 7.35 -0.48 -13.42
C HIS A 70 8.31 0.72 -13.43
N CYS A 71 9.36 0.66 -12.61
CA CYS A 71 10.17 1.84 -12.27
C CYS A 71 10.93 2.47 -13.46
N ASP A 72 11.16 3.78 -13.37
CA ASP A 72 11.97 4.54 -14.33
C ASP A 72 13.48 4.27 -14.20
N ASN A 73 13.94 3.83 -13.03
CA ASN A 73 15.26 3.27 -12.79
C ASN A 73 15.13 1.81 -12.34
N ALA A 74 14.70 0.93 -13.26
CA ALA A 74 14.41 -0.48 -12.97
C ALA A 74 15.68 -1.34 -12.82
N PRO A 75 16.02 -1.84 -11.61
CA PRO A 75 17.24 -2.63 -11.42
C PRO A 75 17.21 -3.98 -12.14
N CYS A 76 16.01 -4.57 -12.30
CA CYS A 76 15.83 -5.81 -13.06
C CYS A 76 16.17 -5.64 -14.55
N MET A 77 16.02 -4.43 -15.10
CA MET A 77 16.44 -4.12 -16.47
C MET A 77 17.96 -4.03 -16.59
N ALA A 78 18.63 -3.44 -15.59
CA ALA A 78 20.09 -3.38 -15.55
C ALA A 78 20.74 -4.77 -15.34
N ALA A 79 20.08 -5.66 -14.59
CA ALA A 79 20.55 -7.02 -14.35
C ALA A 79 20.33 -7.96 -15.56
N ALA A 80 19.37 -7.65 -16.43
CA ALA A 80 19.01 -8.47 -17.57
C ALA A 80 20.05 -8.40 -18.69
N LYS A 81 20.31 -9.54 -19.34
CA LYS A 81 21.19 -9.64 -20.51
C LYS A 81 20.37 -9.73 -21.79
N GLY A 82 20.94 -9.26 -22.90
CA GLY A 82 20.36 -9.38 -24.23
C GLY A 82 19.06 -8.60 -24.44
N GLY A 83 18.78 -7.58 -23.63
CA GLY A 83 17.52 -6.83 -23.69
C GLY A 83 16.30 -7.67 -23.30
N ALA A 84 16.48 -8.66 -22.42
CA ALA A 84 15.43 -9.54 -21.93
C ALA A 84 14.38 -8.84 -21.06
N VAL A 85 14.73 -7.68 -20.50
CA VAL A 85 13.81 -6.78 -19.82
C VAL A 85 13.92 -5.45 -20.52
N TYR A 86 12.80 -4.84 -20.86
CA TYR A 86 12.76 -3.59 -21.60
C TYR A 86 11.62 -2.71 -21.10
N ARG A 87 11.76 -1.40 -21.33
CA ARG A 87 10.71 -0.42 -21.10
C ARG A 87 10.00 -0.13 -22.41
N ARG A 88 8.67 -0.19 -22.39
CA ARG A 88 7.79 0.22 -23.48
C ARG A 88 7.71 1.74 -23.57
N GLU A 89 7.20 2.26 -24.68
CA GLU A 89 7.01 3.72 -24.86
C GLU A 89 6.04 4.31 -23.83
N ASP A 90 5.05 3.51 -23.42
CA ASP A 90 4.10 3.82 -22.35
C ASP A 90 4.69 3.73 -20.92
N GLY A 91 5.99 3.44 -20.78
CA GLY A 91 6.67 3.36 -19.48
C GLY A 91 6.58 2.00 -18.77
N LEU A 92 5.73 1.07 -19.22
CA LEU A 92 5.66 -0.26 -18.63
C LEU A 92 6.96 -1.04 -18.88
N VAL A 93 7.59 -1.48 -17.79
CA VAL A 93 8.70 -2.44 -17.84
C VAL A 93 8.15 -3.85 -18.08
N VAL A 94 8.61 -4.56 -19.11
CA VAL A 94 8.15 -5.91 -19.51
C VAL A 94 9.33 -6.87 -19.62
N ILE A 95 9.10 -8.16 -19.36
CA ILE A 95 10.09 -9.23 -19.54
C ILE A 95 9.75 -9.97 -20.83
N ASP A 96 10.71 -10.06 -21.76
CA ASP A 96 10.61 -10.90 -22.96
C ASP A 96 10.77 -12.38 -22.55
N PRO A 97 9.72 -13.21 -22.67
CA PRO A 97 9.75 -14.59 -22.16
C PRO A 97 10.76 -15.48 -22.91
N VAL A 98 11.13 -15.14 -24.15
CA VAL A 98 12.11 -15.93 -24.91
C VAL A 98 13.52 -15.56 -24.48
N LYS A 99 13.84 -14.27 -24.40
CA LYS A 99 15.21 -13.81 -24.05
C LYS A 99 15.53 -14.00 -22.58
N ALA A 100 14.53 -13.96 -21.70
CA ALA A 100 14.74 -14.03 -20.25
C ALA A 100 14.93 -15.46 -19.73
N LYS A 101 14.72 -16.50 -20.55
CA LYS A 101 14.93 -17.90 -20.16
C LYS A 101 16.34 -18.11 -19.58
N GLY A 102 16.39 -18.78 -18.42
CA GLY A 102 17.62 -19.07 -17.69
C GLY A 102 18.20 -17.91 -16.85
N GLN A 103 17.64 -16.69 -16.91
CA GLN A 103 18.23 -15.51 -16.27
C GLN A 103 17.70 -15.28 -14.85
N LYS A 104 18.10 -16.13 -13.89
CA LYS A 104 17.67 -16.02 -12.47
C LYS A 104 18.00 -14.68 -11.81
N ALA A 105 19.10 -14.03 -12.20
CA ALA A 105 19.54 -12.75 -11.63
C ALA A 105 18.51 -11.61 -11.77
N ILE A 106 17.57 -11.71 -12.72
CA ILE A 106 16.48 -10.74 -12.90
C ILE A 106 15.53 -10.75 -11.69
N VAL A 107 15.35 -11.91 -11.05
CA VAL A 107 14.53 -12.10 -9.85
C VAL A 107 15.16 -11.36 -8.67
N ASP A 108 16.44 -11.66 -8.40
CA ASP A 108 17.19 -11.13 -7.25
C ASP A 108 17.36 -9.60 -7.32
N ALA A 109 17.35 -9.05 -8.53
CA ALA A 109 17.49 -7.61 -8.73
C ALA A 109 16.26 -6.80 -8.31
N CYS A 110 15.08 -7.40 -8.11
CA CYS A 110 13.87 -6.65 -7.79
C CYS A 110 13.77 -6.37 -6.29
N PRO A 111 13.95 -5.11 -5.82
CA PRO A 111 13.88 -4.80 -4.38
C PRO A 111 12.47 -5.00 -3.81
N TYR A 112 11.45 -4.92 -4.68
CA TYR A 112 10.05 -5.12 -4.34
C TYR A 112 9.66 -6.60 -4.27
N ARG A 113 10.54 -7.55 -4.64
CA ARG A 113 10.19 -8.98 -4.76
C ARG A 113 8.96 -9.24 -5.65
N ALA A 114 8.76 -8.37 -6.64
CA ALA A 114 7.65 -8.44 -7.59
C ALA A 114 7.97 -9.26 -8.84
N VAL A 115 9.21 -9.77 -8.95
CA VAL A 115 9.65 -10.72 -9.98
C VAL A 115 9.77 -12.08 -9.33
N PHE A 116 9.19 -13.09 -9.97
CA PHE A 116 9.16 -14.47 -9.52
C PHE A 116 9.93 -15.35 -10.51
N TRP A 117 10.50 -16.44 -10.03
CA TRP A 117 11.03 -17.47 -10.91
C TRP A 117 9.93 -18.49 -11.25
N ASN A 118 9.73 -18.79 -12.53
CA ASN A 118 8.90 -19.91 -12.97
C ASN A 118 9.79 -21.14 -13.22
N GLU A 119 9.59 -22.20 -12.43
CA GLU A 119 10.37 -23.43 -12.53
C GLU A 119 9.99 -24.30 -13.74
N GLU A 120 8.75 -24.25 -14.21
CA GLU A 120 8.35 -25.04 -15.39
C GLU A 120 8.89 -24.39 -16.68
N GLU A 121 8.70 -23.08 -16.79
CA GLU A 121 9.12 -22.30 -17.95
C GLU A 121 10.60 -21.90 -17.92
N GLN A 122 11.28 -22.10 -16.79
CA GLN A 122 12.68 -21.71 -16.56
C GLN A 122 12.96 -20.23 -16.90
N LEU A 123 12.07 -19.32 -16.49
CA LEU A 123 12.17 -17.88 -16.78
C LEU A 123 11.62 -17.00 -15.65
N PRO A 124 12.09 -15.74 -15.51
CA PRO A 124 11.54 -14.79 -14.56
C PRO A 124 10.24 -14.18 -15.06
N GLN A 125 9.24 -14.09 -14.20
CA GLN A 125 7.90 -13.60 -14.49
C GLN A 125 7.47 -12.52 -13.49
N LYS A 126 6.60 -11.61 -13.94
CA LYS A 126 6.02 -10.53 -13.12
C LYS A 126 4.82 -9.92 -13.84
N CYS A 127 4.13 -9.00 -13.17
CA CYS A 127 3.12 -8.14 -13.79
C CYS A 127 3.64 -7.49 -15.07
N THR A 128 2.84 -7.55 -16.14
CA THR A 128 3.13 -6.91 -17.44
C THR A 128 2.37 -5.60 -17.65
N GLY A 129 1.59 -5.16 -16.66
CA GLY A 129 0.60 -4.10 -16.83
C GLY A 129 -0.52 -4.49 -17.81
N CYS A 130 -0.74 -5.79 -18.01
CA CYS A 130 -1.62 -6.33 -19.05
C CYS A 130 -1.38 -5.68 -20.42
N ALA A 131 -0.11 -5.46 -20.77
CA ALA A 131 0.29 -4.79 -22.02
C ALA A 131 -0.37 -5.41 -23.27
N HIS A 132 -0.63 -6.72 -23.26
CA HIS A 132 -1.32 -7.43 -24.32
C HIS A 132 -2.77 -6.95 -24.54
N LEU A 133 -3.48 -6.59 -23.47
CA LEU A 133 -4.83 -6.00 -23.55
C LEU A 133 -4.77 -4.55 -23.98
N LEU A 134 -3.81 -3.78 -23.46
CA LEU A 134 -3.66 -2.37 -23.83
C LEU A 134 -3.38 -2.21 -25.34
N ASP A 135 -2.55 -3.09 -25.89
CA ASP A 135 -2.27 -3.13 -27.33
C ASP A 135 -3.47 -3.65 -28.16
N ASP A 136 -4.43 -4.34 -27.53
CA ASP A 136 -5.71 -4.77 -28.11
C ASP A 136 -6.83 -3.73 -27.90
N GLY A 137 -6.50 -2.52 -27.46
CA GLY A 137 -7.45 -1.40 -27.34
C GLY A 137 -8.16 -1.30 -25.99
N TRP A 138 -7.78 -2.11 -25.00
CA TRP A 138 -8.25 -1.89 -23.63
C TRP A 138 -7.59 -0.65 -23.03
N THR A 139 -8.32 0.02 -22.14
CA THR A 139 -7.85 1.25 -21.49
C THR A 139 -7.18 1.00 -20.14
N VAL A 140 -7.47 -0.13 -19.49
CA VAL A 140 -6.95 -0.48 -18.15
C VAL A 140 -6.62 -1.97 -18.01
N PRO A 141 -5.67 -2.34 -17.12
CA PRO A 141 -5.39 -3.73 -16.77
C PRO A 141 -6.52 -4.41 -15.99
N ARG A 142 -6.54 -5.74 -15.98
CA ARG A 142 -7.56 -6.56 -15.29
C ARG A 142 -7.72 -6.24 -13.81
N CYS A 143 -6.62 -5.95 -13.11
CA CYS A 143 -6.65 -5.64 -11.69
C CYS A 143 -7.42 -4.33 -11.39
N VAL A 144 -7.37 -3.37 -12.32
CA VAL A 144 -8.08 -2.08 -12.23
C VAL A 144 -9.53 -2.26 -12.65
N ASP A 145 -9.78 -2.94 -13.77
CA ASP A 145 -11.13 -3.26 -14.27
C ASP A 145 -11.97 -4.01 -13.24
N ALA A 146 -11.37 -4.97 -12.54
CA ALA A 146 -12.04 -5.78 -11.52
C ALA A 146 -12.19 -5.10 -10.14
N CYS A 147 -11.69 -3.87 -9.95
CA CYS A 147 -11.66 -3.20 -8.64
C CYS A 147 -13.01 -2.53 -8.34
N PRO A 148 -13.84 -3.06 -7.40
CA PRO A 148 -15.18 -2.52 -7.16
C PRO A 148 -15.18 -1.18 -6.40
N THR A 149 -14.09 -0.87 -5.68
CA THR A 149 -14.00 0.33 -4.83
C THR A 149 -13.24 1.48 -5.51
N GLY A 150 -12.67 1.26 -6.69
CA GLY A 150 -11.78 2.22 -7.34
C GLY A 150 -10.47 2.47 -6.56
N ALA A 151 -10.06 1.54 -5.71
CA ALA A 151 -8.78 1.60 -5.00
C ALA A 151 -7.58 1.50 -5.96
N LEU A 152 -7.71 0.72 -7.05
CA LEU A 152 -6.70 0.60 -8.10
C LEU A 152 -7.11 1.44 -9.30
N ARG A 153 -6.19 2.29 -9.78
CA ARG A 153 -6.38 3.12 -10.98
C ARG A 153 -5.14 3.07 -11.85
N PHE A 154 -5.36 3.26 -13.15
CA PHE A 154 -4.32 3.21 -14.17
C PHE A 154 -4.66 4.17 -15.30
N GLY A 155 -3.65 4.82 -15.86
CA GLY A 155 -3.81 5.80 -16.92
C GLY A 155 -2.53 6.62 -17.09
N ASP A 156 -2.62 7.72 -17.83
CA ASP A 156 -1.46 8.57 -18.08
C ASP A 156 -1.08 9.36 -16.83
N GLU A 157 0.23 9.54 -16.61
CA GLU A 157 0.78 10.27 -15.47
C GLU A 157 0.17 11.67 -15.28
N SER A 158 -0.17 12.37 -16.37
CA SER A 158 -0.83 13.69 -16.32
C SER A 158 -2.19 13.66 -15.65
N ASP A 159 -2.92 12.56 -15.83
CA ASP A 159 -4.31 12.45 -15.40
C ASP A 159 -4.40 12.31 -13.88
N PHE A 160 -3.27 12.02 -13.23
CA PHE A 160 -3.15 11.80 -11.79
C PHE A 160 -2.19 12.78 -11.11
N ALA A 161 -1.84 13.91 -11.74
CA ALA A 161 -0.81 14.83 -11.22
C ALA A 161 -1.06 15.26 -9.76
N ASP A 162 -2.29 15.64 -9.43
CA ASP A 162 -2.68 16.08 -8.07
C ASP A 162 -2.58 14.95 -7.04
N GLU A 163 -2.85 13.72 -7.46
CA GLU A 163 -2.81 12.54 -6.60
C GLU A 163 -1.39 12.06 -6.41
N ILE A 164 -0.59 12.05 -7.47
CA ILE A 164 0.84 11.75 -7.42
C ILE A 164 1.55 12.71 -6.49
N ALA A 165 1.18 14.00 -6.48
CA ALA A 165 1.76 14.99 -5.57
C ALA A 165 1.50 14.69 -4.08
N GLN A 166 0.44 13.93 -3.76
CA GLN A 166 0.06 13.54 -2.41
C GLN A 166 0.46 12.10 -2.06
N ALA A 167 0.83 11.32 -3.06
CA ALA A 167 1.13 9.92 -2.91
C ALA A 167 2.55 9.67 -2.41
N GLU A 168 2.71 8.51 -1.78
CA GLU A 168 3.99 7.96 -1.40
C GLU A 168 4.38 6.85 -2.39
N VAL A 169 5.65 6.48 -2.43
CA VAL A 169 6.14 5.34 -3.19
C VAL A 169 6.76 4.32 -2.24
N LEU A 170 6.72 3.04 -2.59
CA LEU A 170 7.36 2.02 -1.77
C LEU A 170 8.88 2.04 -1.94
N LEU A 171 9.59 1.82 -0.83
CA LEU A 171 11.05 1.73 -0.75
C LEU A 171 11.76 2.91 -1.46
N PRO A 172 11.44 4.18 -1.11
CA PRO A 172 12.02 5.35 -1.77
C PRO A 172 13.55 5.39 -1.67
N GLU A 173 14.13 4.82 -0.62
CA GLU A 173 15.58 4.72 -0.40
C GLU A 173 16.32 3.90 -1.46
N GLN A 174 15.60 3.07 -2.24
CA GLN A 174 16.18 2.28 -3.34
C GLN A 174 16.43 3.10 -4.60
N GLY A 175 15.92 4.34 -4.69
CA GLY A 175 16.16 5.22 -5.84
C GLY A 175 15.68 4.66 -7.18
N THR A 176 14.69 3.75 -7.18
CA THR A 176 14.21 3.10 -8.42
C THR A 176 13.25 3.97 -9.22
N VAL A 177 12.71 5.04 -8.62
CA VAL A 177 11.68 5.92 -9.21
C VAL A 177 10.45 5.11 -9.67
N PRO A 178 9.65 4.55 -8.74
CA PRO A 178 8.43 3.79 -9.05
C PRO A 178 7.40 4.58 -9.87
N ARG A 179 6.68 3.88 -10.75
CA ARG A 179 5.47 4.38 -11.45
C ARG A 179 4.17 3.83 -10.83
N ALA A 180 4.27 3.31 -9.61
CA ALA A 180 3.14 2.90 -8.79
C ALA A 180 3.14 3.75 -7.52
N TYR A 181 2.09 4.54 -7.38
CA TYR A 181 1.92 5.56 -6.35
C TYR A 181 0.84 5.12 -5.37
N TYR A 182 1.10 5.31 -4.08
CA TYR A 182 0.23 4.87 -3.01
C TYR A 182 -0.33 6.06 -2.24
N LEU A 183 -1.65 6.21 -2.26
CA LEU A 183 -2.36 7.15 -1.40
C LEU A 183 -2.74 6.47 -0.09
N ASN A 184 -2.70 7.24 0.99
CA ASN A 184 -3.17 6.81 2.30
C ASN A 184 -2.48 5.54 2.82
N LEU A 185 -1.17 5.38 2.58
CA LEU A 185 -0.40 4.30 3.21
C LEU A 185 -0.60 4.35 4.73
N PRO A 186 -0.85 3.21 5.40
CA PRO A 186 -1.01 3.19 6.84
C PRO A 186 0.29 3.63 7.53
N LYS A 187 0.19 4.68 8.35
CA LYS A 187 1.22 5.07 9.32
C LYS A 187 0.79 4.59 10.70
N ARG A 188 1.24 5.26 11.76
CA ARG A 188 0.83 4.96 13.13
C ARG A 188 -0.52 5.57 13.46
N PHE A 189 -1.17 5.05 14.48
CA PHE A 189 -2.17 5.78 15.24
C PHE A 189 -1.91 5.71 16.75
N VAL A 190 -2.49 6.70 17.44
CA VAL A 190 -2.69 6.69 18.88
C VAL A 190 -4.18 6.89 19.14
N ALA A 191 -4.80 5.98 19.86
CA ALA A 191 -6.23 6.01 20.16
C ALA A 191 -6.51 5.58 21.60
N GLY A 192 -7.66 6.00 22.11
CA GLY A 192 -8.12 5.64 23.45
C GLY A 192 -9.57 6.03 23.63
N GLU A 193 -10.05 5.89 24.85
CA GLU A 193 -11.41 6.21 25.27
C GLU A 193 -11.34 7.03 26.55
N VAL A 194 -12.21 8.03 26.70
CA VAL A 194 -12.28 8.90 27.87
C VAL A 194 -13.64 8.71 28.54
N TYR A 195 -13.64 8.41 29.84
CA TYR A 195 -14.86 8.12 30.59
C TYR A 195 -14.79 8.69 32.03
N ASP A 196 -15.94 8.83 32.66
CA ASP A 196 -16.10 9.17 34.07
C ASP A 196 -16.40 7.88 34.84
N GLU A 197 -15.52 7.52 35.78
CA GLU A 197 -15.65 6.28 36.57
C GLU A 197 -16.77 6.36 37.62
N VAL A 198 -17.15 7.56 38.06
CA VAL A 198 -18.17 7.77 39.08
C VAL A 198 -19.56 7.77 38.47
N GLU A 199 -19.74 8.47 37.36
CA GLU A 199 -21.01 8.53 36.64
C GLU A 199 -21.25 7.28 35.76
N ASP A 200 -20.21 6.46 35.52
CA ASP A 200 -20.23 5.27 34.65
C ASP A 200 -20.66 5.63 33.21
N GLU A 201 -20.17 6.77 32.72
CA GLU A 201 -20.53 7.36 31.43
C GLU A 201 -19.29 7.84 30.66
N VAL A 202 -19.39 7.89 29.33
CA VAL A 202 -18.31 8.39 28.48
C VAL A 202 -18.23 9.92 28.53
N VAL A 203 -17.02 10.48 28.44
CA VAL A 203 -16.84 11.93 28.39
C VAL A 203 -16.79 12.37 26.94
N ILE A 204 -17.92 12.91 26.45
CA ILE A 204 -18.06 13.42 25.07
C ILE A 204 -17.43 14.80 24.96
N GLY A 205 -16.65 15.04 23.91
CA GLY A 205 -16.08 16.35 23.63
C GLY A 205 -14.90 16.75 24.53
N ALA A 206 -14.28 15.80 25.23
CA ALA A 206 -13.02 16.01 25.92
C ALA A 206 -11.96 16.43 24.90
N LYS A 207 -11.27 17.54 25.15
CA LYS A 207 -10.16 17.99 24.33
C LYS A 207 -8.98 17.04 24.55
N VAL A 208 -8.51 16.43 23.48
CA VAL A 208 -7.35 15.54 23.49
C VAL A 208 -6.26 16.15 22.62
N THR A 209 -5.04 16.21 23.15
CA THR A 209 -3.86 16.70 22.45
C THR A 209 -2.83 15.58 22.34
N LEU A 210 -2.12 15.50 21.21
CA LEU A 210 -1.04 14.57 20.98
C LEU A 210 0.22 15.36 20.63
N LYS A 211 1.19 15.38 21.55
CA LYS A 211 2.45 16.10 21.40
C LYS A 211 3.59 15.13 21.11
N ASP A 212 4.32 15.36 20.01
CA ASP A 212 5.48 14.55 19.65
C ASP A 212 6.77 15.03 20.34
N ALA A 213 7.87 14.29 20.12
CA ALA A 213 9.19 14.62 20.67
C ALA A 213 9.78 15.94 20.11
N SER A 214 9.31 16.41 18.94
CA SER A 214 9.72 17.69 18.36
C SER A 214 8.97 18.88 18.98
N GLY A 215 7.87 18.61 19.67
CA GLY A 215 6.97 19.59 20.25
C GLY A 215 5.80 19.97 19.36
N ALA A 216 5.63 19.33 18.19
CA ALA A 216 4.44 19.49 17.37
C ALA A 216 3.23 18.90 18.11
N VAL A 217 2.09 19.59 18.02
CA VAL A 217 0.86 19.23 18.72
C VAL A 217 -0.27 19.05 17.72
N LEU A 218 -0.90 17.88 17.78
CA LEU A 218 -2.19 17.61 17.14
C LEU A 218 -3.30 17.70 18.18
N GLU A 219 -4.50 18.02 17.74
CA GLU A 219 -5.68 18.14 18.61
C GLU A 219 -6.87 17.42 17.98
N THR A 220 -7.65 16.74 18.82
CA THR A 220 -8.96 16.18 18.49
C THR A 220 -9.87 16.28 19.72
N ALA A 221 -11.12 15.91 19.58
CA ALA A 221 -12.03 15.69 20.69
C ALA A 221 -12.43 14.23 20.78
N SER A 222 -12.83 13.78 21.98
CA SER A 222 -13.55 12.51 22.13
C SER A 222 -14.93 12.60 21.48
N ASP A 223 -15.36 11.51 20.84
CA ASP A 223 -16.64 11.41 20.15
C ASP A 223 -17.78 10.96 21.09
N ASP A 224 -18.93 10.59 20.49
CA ASP A 224 -20.13 10.15 21.22
C ASP A 224 -19.95 8.82 21.99
N PHE A 225 -18.85 8.11 21.76
CA PHE A 225 -18.45 6.91 22.51
C PHE A 225 -17.29 7.20 23.48
N GLY A 226 -16.89 8.46 23.67
CA GLY A 226 -15.70 8.83 24.42
C GLY A 226 -14.39 8.53 23.67
N ASP A 227 -14.46 8.07 22.42
CA ASP A 227 -13.28 7.64 21.68
C ASP A 227 -12.55 8.82 21.06
N PHE A 228 -11.22 8.76 21.06
CA PHE A 228 -10.39 9.65 20.26
C PHE A 228 -9.40 8.87 19.41
N TRP A 229 -9.07 9.45 18.25
CA TRP A 229 -8.17 8.84 17.28
C TRP A 229 -7.24 9.88 16.67
N PHE A 230 -5.94 9.69 16.85
CA PHE A 230 -4.91 10.34 16.04
C PHE A 230 -4.41 9.35 15.00
N LYS A 231 -4.99 9.36 13.81
CA LYS A 231 -4.56 8.51 12.69
C LYS A 231 -3.47 9.22 11.89
N GLN A 232 -2.67 8.44 11.15
CA GLN A 232 -1.66 8.95 10.22
C GLN A 232 -0.52 9.73 10.90
N VAL A 233 -0.13 9.31 12.10
CA VAL A 233 0.97 9.95 12.85
C VAL A 233 2.31 9.27 12.58
N ALA A 234 3.40 10.01 12.74
CA ALA A 234 4.74 9.49 12.55
C ALA A 234 5.15 8.51 13.68
N PRO A 235 6.13 7.64 13.45
CA PRO A 235 6.78 6.90 14.54
C PRO A 235 7.41 7.88 15.55
N SER A 236 6.91 7.90 16.78
CA SER A 236 7.45 8.73 17.86
C SER A 236 6.96 8.24 19.23
N VAL A 237 7.67 8.67 20.27
CA VAL A 237 7.08 8.76 21.62
C VAL A 237 6.23 10.02 21.68
N TYR A 238 5.02 9.89 22.22
CA TYR A 238 4.04 10.96 22.31
C TYR A 238 3.63 11.23 23.76
N THR A 239 3.24 12.47 24.02
CA THR A 239 2.53 12.87 25.24
C THR A 239 1.09 13.21 24.88
N VAL A 240 0.14 12.46 25.43
CA VAL A 240 -1.30 12.66 25.27
C VAL A 240 -1.81 13.51 26.43
N GLY A 241 -2.37 14.68 26.15
CA GLY A 241 -3.03 15.53 27.15
C GLY A 241 -4.54 15.50 26.99
N ILE A 242 -5.29 15.38 28.09
CA ILE A 242 -6.75 15.28 28.09
C ILE A 242 -7.33 16.32 29.05
N GLU A 243 -8.27 17.10 28.54
CA GLU A 243 -8.94 18.19 29.26
C GLU A 243 -10.45 18.15 29.00
N ALA A 244 -11.26 18.17 30.06
CA ALA A 244 -12.71 18.28 29.96
C ALA A 244 -13.26 19.21 31.07
N PRO A 245 -14.33 19.98 30.81
CA PRO A 245 -14.93 20.84 31.83
C PRO A 245 -15.38 20.05 33.06
N GLY A 246 -14.95 20.48 34.25
CA GLY A 246 -15.29 19.81 35.52
C GLY A 246 -14.30 18.73 35.96
N TYR A 247 -13.33 18.36 35.10
CA TYR A 247 -12.34 17.33 35.39
C TYR A 247 -10.93 17.93 35.56
N ALA A 248 -10.09 17.24 36.35
CA ALA A 248 -8.67 17.55 36.40
C ALA A 248 -7.98 17.09 35.11
N PRO A 249 -7.07 17.88 34.52
CA PRO A 249 -6.38 17.49 33.31
C PRO A 249 -5.51 16.25 33.55
N LYS A 250 -5.44 15.36 32.55
CA LYS A 250 -4.57 14.17 32.57
C LYS A 250 -3.53 14.20 31.48
N THR A 251 -2.42 13.54 31.73
CA THR A 251 -1.32 13.42 30.77
C THR A 251 -0.74 12.01 30.81
N ILE A 252 -0.57 11.41 29.64
CA ILE A 252 -0.09 10.03 29.47
C ILE A 252 1.02 10.03 28.43
N VAL A 253 2.11 9.32 28.70
CA VAL A 253 3.18 9.10 27.71
C VAL A 253 2.95 7.77 27.03
N VAL A 254 3.04 7.75 25.71
CA VAL A 254 2.84 6.55 24.89
C VAL A 254 3.95 6.40 23.87
N ASP A 255 4.33 5.16 23.58
CA ASP A 255 5.38 4.85 22.62
C ASP A 255 4.77 4.24 21.35
N ALA A 256 4.69 5.03 20.28
CA ALA A 256 4.20 4.61 18.97
C ALA A 256 5.34 4.50 17.94
N THR A 257 6.57 4.26 18.39
CA THR A 257 7.73 4.12 17.49
C THR A 257 7.60 2.86 16.63
N GLU A 258 7.39 1.70 17.25
CA GLU A 258 7.37 0.41 16.57
C GLU A 258 5.96 -0.03 16.13
N GLU A 259 4.93 0.28 16.91
CA GLU A 259 3.56 -0.18 16.68
C GLU A 259 2.54 0.92 16.94
N ASP A 260 1.31 0.71 16.46
CA ASP A 260 0.17 1.53 16.81
C ASP A 260 -0.20 1.39 18.29
N VAL A 261 -0.71 2.47 18.90
CA VAL A 261 -1.05 2.49 20.33
C VAL A 261 -2.55 2.62 20.54
N ASN A 262 -3.11 1.60 21.20
CA ASN A 262 -4.36 1.68 21.92
C ASN A 262 -4.04 1.92 23.41
N ILE A 263 -4.41 3.08 23.93
CA ILE A 263 -4.18 3.48 25.34
C ILE A 263 -5.17 2.77 26.28
N GLY A 264 -6.30 2.29 25.75
CA GLY A 264 -7.42 1.79 26.53
C GLY A 264 -8.28 2.93 27.09
N GLY A 265 -9.07 2.59 28.10
CA GLY A 265 -9.94 3.53 28.80
C GLY A 265 -9.15 4.43 29.76
N ILE A 266 -9.47 5.71 29.72
CA ILE A 266 -8.86 6.76 30.54
C ILE A 266 -9.98 7.39 31.35
N ALA A 267 -10.11 6.95 32.60
CA ALA A 267 -10.97 7.63 33.56
C ALA A 267 -10.50 9.09 33.71
N LEU A 268 -11.40 10.07 33.84
CA LEU A 268 -11.07 11.44 34.24
C LEU A 268 -11.37 11.68 35.72
#